data_AF-A0A4Y9PLZ1-F1
#
_entry.id   AF-A0A4Y9PLZ1-F1
#
_cell.length_a   1.000
_cell.length_b   1.000
_cell.length_c   1.000
_cell.angle_alpha   90.00
_cell.angle_beta   90.00
_cell.angle_gamma   90.00
#
_symmetry.space_group_name_H-M   'P 1'
#
loop_
_entity.id
_entity.type
_entity.pdbx_description
1 polymer ?
#
loop_
_entity_poly.entity_id
_entity_poly.type
_entity_poly.pdbx_seq_one_letter_code
_entity_poly.pdbx_strand_id
1 'polypeptide(L)'
;MQSRLQEARATLVDLQRQRTAAEQAASRSRPPAPPSGGSPSGGPAPAPAPTGRDWDAVAMCESGGNWSINTGNGYYGGLQFSSSTWLGFGGGDYAPRADLATKAEQIAVAEKVLAVQGRGAWPTCGRNL
;
A
#
# COMPACT_ATOMS: atom_id res chain seq x y z
N MET A 1 15.45 29.44 29.87
CA MET A 1 14.99 29.48 28.46
C MET A 1 15.92 28.75 27.50
N GLN A 2 17.24 28.73 27.70
CA GLN A 2 18.20 28.09 26.77
C GLN A 2 18.12 26.56 26.74
N SER A 3 17.83 25.89 27.87
CA SER A 3 17.76 24.42 27.95
C SER A 3 16.61 23.81 27.15
N ARG A 4 15.43 24.45 27.14
CA ARG A 4 14.26 24.00 26.35
C ARG A 4 14.50 24.08 24.85
N LEU A 5 15.31 25.05 24.40
CA LEU A 5 15.68 25.21 22.99
C LEU A 5 16.70 24.16 22.55
N GLN A 6 17.60 23.73 23.45
CA GLN A 6 18.56 22.65 23.19
C GLN A 6 17.87 21.29 23.12
N GLU A 7 16.89 21.02 24.00
CA GLU A 7 16.05 19.81 23.94
C GLU A 7 15.28 19.73 22.61
N ALA A 8 14.61 20.82 22.20
CA ALA A 8 13.86 20.85 20.95
C ALA A 8 14.74 20.62 19.71
N ARG A 9 15.97 21.15 19.71
CA ARG A 9 16.95 20.91 18.64
C ARG A 9 17.38 19.45 18.58
N ALA A 10 17.60 18.81 19.73
CA ALA A 10 17.95 17.39 19.79
C ALA A 10 16.81 16.50 19.23
N THR A 11 15.56 16.80 19.57
CA THR A 11 14.39 16.07 19.06
C THR A 11 14.24 16.20 17.55
N LEU A 12 14.46 17.38 16.98
CA LEU A 12 14.39 17.58 15.52
C LEU A 12 15.49 16.83 14.77
N VAL A 13 16.71 16.80 15.30
CA VAL A 13 17.82 16.04 14.71
C VAL A 13 17.55 14.53 14.75
N ASP A 14 16.94 14.03 15.83
CA ASP A 14 16.58 12.61 15.95
C ASP A 14 15.47 12.22 14.97
N LEU A 15 14.41 13.03 14.86
CA LEU A 15 13.34 12.84 13.87
C LEU A 15 13.87 12.86 12.43
N GLN A 16 14.85 13.71 12.13
CA GLN A 16 15.45 13.79 10.80
C GLN A 16 16.31 12.54 10.51
N ARG A 17 16.99 11.98 11.51
CA ARG A 17 17.69 10.69 11.40
C ARG A 17 16.73 9.52 11.19
N GLN A 18 15.60 9.51 11.89
CA GLN A 18 14.57 8.48 11.70
C GLN A 18 13.98 8.53 10.28
N ARG A 19 13.71 9.72 9.73
CA ARG A 19 13.24 9.88 8.34
C ARG A 19 14.27 9.43 7.31
N THR A 20 15.52 9.84 7.47
CA THR A 20 16.61 9.45 6.55
C THR A 20 16.96 7.97 6.63
N ALA A 21 16.88 7.35 7.81
CA ALA A 21 17.05 5.90 7.95
C ALA A 21 15.92 5.12 7.25
N ALA A 22 14.67 5.59 7.33
CA ALA A 22 13.54 5.01 6.60
C ALA A 22 13.72 5.15 5.07
N GLU A 23 14.21 6.30 4.59
CA GLU A 23 14.52 6.52 3.17
C GLU A 23 15.70 5.64 2.68
N GLN A 24 16.74 5.46 3.48
CA GLN A 24 17.90 4.64 3.10
C GLN A 24 17.61 3.14 3.13
N ALA A 25 16.77 2.67 4.06
CA ALA A 25 16.25 1.30 4.04
C ALA A 25 15.43 1.03 2.77
N ALA A 26 14.66 2.02 2.30
CA ALA A 26 13.90 1.92 1.06
C ALA A 26 14.78 1.90 -0.21
N SER A 27 15.98 2.51 -0.18
CA SER A 27 16.89 2.56 -1.33
C SER A 27 17.71 1.27 -1.51
N ARG A 28 18.03 0.55 -0.43
CA ARG A 28 18.83 -0.69 -0.47
C ARG A 28 18.07 -1.94 -0.94
N SER A 29 16.74 -1.89 -0.98
CA SER A 29 15.89 -3.02 -1.38
C SER A 29 15.43 -2.99 -2.84
N ARG A 30 15.97 -2.09 -3.66
CA ARG A 30 15.62 -1.93 -5.08
C ARG A 30 16.04 -3.19 -5.87
N PRO A 31 15.10 -4.03 -6.36
CA PRO A 31 15.45 -5.10 -7.29
C PRO A 31 15.72 -4.48 -8.68
N PRO A 32 16.52 -5.15 -9.54
CA PRO A 32 16.61 -4.76 -10.95
C PRO A 32 15.23 -4.90 -11.62
N ALA A 33 14.87 -3.91 -12.45
CA ALA A 33 13.62 -3.92 -13.21
C ALA A 33 13.56 -5.16 -14.13
N PRO A 34 12.41 -5.85 -14.25
CA PRO A 34 12.25 -6.89 -15.26
C PRO A 34 12.18 -6.25 -16.66
N PRO A 35 12.76 -6.91 -17.69
CA PRO A 35 12.57 -6.48 -19.06
C PRO A 35 11.13 -6.76 -19.50
N SER A 36 10.46 -5.74 -20.06
CA SER A 36 9.18 -5.90 -20.74
C SER A 36 9.30 -6.93 -21.87
N GLY A 37 8.58 -8.04 -21.78
CA GLY A 37 8.53 -9.01 -22.87
C GLY A 37 7.69 -10.26 -22.56
N GLY A 38 6.52 -10.35 -23.20
CA GLY A 38 5.89 -11.62 -23.57
C GLY A 38 4.86 -12.22 -22.60
N SER A 39 3.59 -12.21 -23.01
CA SER A 39 2.64 -13.30 -22.72
C SER A 39 3.07 -14.56 -23.51
N PRO A 40 2.86 -15.81 -23.03
CA PRO A 40 1.54 -16.31 -22.61
C PRO A 40 1.48 -17.25 -21.37
N SER A 41 0.26 -17.33 -20.83
CA SER A 41 -0.41 -18.41 -20.07
C SER A 41 0.43 -19.46 -19.31
N GLY A 42 0.22 -19.57 -17.99
CA GLY A 42 0.52 -20.79 -17.25
C GLY A 42 0.54 -20.69 -15.72
N GLY A 43 -0.63 -20.85 -15.09
CA GLY A 43 -0.76 -21.16 -13.66
C GLY A 43 -1.96 -20.47 -13.02
N PRO A 44 -2.94 -21.18 -12.44
CA PRO A 44 -3.95 -20.54 -11.62
C PRO A 44 -3.23 -20.05 -10.36
N ALA A 45 -2.96 -18.75 -10.30
CA ALA A 45 -2.87 -18.10 -9.00
C ALA A 45 -4.15 -18.50 -8.24
N PRO A 46 -4.08 -18.87 -6.95
CA PRO A 46 -5.29 -19.11 -6.18
C PRO A 46 -6.13 -17.85 -6.34
N ALA A 47 -7.26 -17.97 -7.07
CA ALA A 47 -8.20 -16.87 -7.16
C ALA A 47 -8.57 -16.57 -5.71
N PRO A 48 -8.32 -15.35 -5.20
CA PRO A 48 -8.88 -14.99 -3.92
C PRO A 48 -10.38 -15.27 -4.05
N ALA A 49 -10.91 -16.01 -3.09
CA ALA A 49 -12.28 -16.49 -3.08
C ALA A 49 -13.23 -15.38 -3.56
N PRO A 50 -14.35 -15.69 -4.24
CA PRO A 50 -15.40 -14.72 -4.44
C PRO A 50 -16.05 -14.46 -3.07
N THR A 51 -15.36 -13.75 -2.18
CA THR A 51 -16.02 -12.75 -1.34
C THR A 51 -16.85 -11.97 -2.34
N GLY A 52 -18.19 -11.92 -2.20
CA GLY A 52 -19.10 -11.36 -3.21
C GLY A 52 -18.95 -9.84 -3.44
N ARG A 53 -17.72 -9.32 -3.32
CA ARG A 53 -17.27 -7.94 -3.36
C ARG A 53 -16.33 -7.81 -4.56
N ASP A 54 -16.72 -6.96 -5.51
CA ASP A 54 -15.97 -6.74 -6.74
C ASP A 54 -14.79 -5.78 -6.51
N TRP A 55 -13.75 -6.24 -5.82
CA TRP A 55 -12.52 -5.46 -5.62
C TRP A 55 -11.83 -5.06 -6.91
N ASP A 56 -12.04 -5.81 -8.00
CA ASP A 56 -11.54 -5.44 -9.32
C ASP A 56 -12.26 -4.20 -9.88
N ALA A 57 -13.58 -4.09 -9.66
CA ALA A 57 -14.34 -2.89 -10.04
C ALA A 57 -13.90 -1.67 -9.23
N VAL A 58 -13.56 -1.86 -7.95
CA VAL A 58 -12.98 -0.80 -7.12
C VAL A 58 -11.61 -0.39 -7.66
N ALA A 59 -10.72 -1.35 -7.93
CA ALA A 59 -9.40 -1.05 -8.47
C ALA A 59 -9.46 -0.41 -9.86
N MET A 60 -10.42 -0.78 -10.70
CA MET A 60 -10.68 -0.12 -11.98
C MET A 60 -11.07 1.36 -11.80
N CYS A 61 -11.89 1.66 -10.80
CA CYS A 61 -12.30 3.02 -10.50
C CYS A 61 -11.19 3.85 -9.82
N GLU A 62 -10.40 3.24 -8.93
CA GLU A 62 -9.36 3.91 -8.14
C GLU A 62 -8.03 4.06 -8.89
N SER A 63 -7.57 3.01 -9.58
CA SER A 63 -6.25 2.96 -10.22
C SER A 63 -6.28 2.61 -11.71
N GLY A 64 -7.47 2.49 -12.32
CA GLY A 64 -7.60 1.95 -13.67
C GLY A 64 -7.27 0.46 -13.77
N GLY A 65 -7.33 -0.27 -12.64
CA GLY A 65 -7.05 -1.70 -12.56
C GLY A 65 -5.57 -2.03 -12.40
N ASN A 66 -4.71 -1.03 -12.23
CA ASN A 66 -3.29 -1.25 -12.00
C ASN A 66 -3.01 -1.50 -10.52
N TRP A 67 -2.74 -2.75 -10.16
CA TRP A 67 -2.48 -3.19 -8.78
C TRP A 67 -1.09 -2.81 -8.26
N SER A 68 -0.17 -2.41 -9.14
CA SER A 68 1.19 -1.97 -8.78
C SER A 68 1.40 -0.48 -9.01
N ILE A 69 0.30 0.30 -9.06
CA ILE A 69 0.39 1.73 -9.29
C ILE A 69 1.10 2.43 -8.13
N ASN A 70 1.99 3.35 -8.48
CA ASN A 70 2.64 4.27 -7.56
C ASN A 70 2.99 5.54 -8.32
N THR A 71 2.12 6.55 -8.21
CA THR A 71 2.25 7.84 -8.91
C THR A 71 2.97 8.89 -8.09
N GLY A 72 3.39 8.56 -6.85
CA GLY A 72 3.95 9.54 -5.91
C GLY A 72 2.92 10.44 -5.22
N ASN A 73 1.63 10.12 -5.31
CA ASN A 73 0.52 10.84 -4.65
C ASN A 73 0.33 10.47 -3.16
N GLY A 74 1.16 9.56 -2.62
CA GLY A 74 1.06 9.06 -1.24
C GLY A 74 0.12 7.87 -1.05
N TYR A 75 -0.44 7.34 -2.13
CA TYR A 75 -1.28 6.14 -2.16
C TYR A 75 -0.64 5.08 -3.05
N TYR A 76 -0.94 3.82 -2.75
CA TYR A 76 -0.24 2.68 -3.32
C TYR A 76 -1.21 1.58 -3.72
N GLY A 77 -0.90 0.96 -4.85
CA GLY A 77 -1.56 -0.26 -5.33
C GLY A 77 -2.98 -0.03 -5.84
N GLY A 78 -3.65 -1.13 -6.17
CA GLY A 78 -4.91 -1.12 -6.92
C GLY A 78 -6.04 -0.43 -6.18
N LEU A 79 -6.03 -0.50 -4.86
CA LEU A 79 -7.08 0.05 -3.99
C LEU A 79 -6.70 1.38 -3.37
N GLN A 80 -5.61 2.01 -3.84
CA GLN A 80 -5.14 3.31 -3.37
C GLN A 80 -4.98 3.35 -1.84
N PHE A 81 -4.25 2.41 -1.27
CA PHE A 81 -3.98 2.41 0.17
C PHE A 81 -2.98 3.49 0.55
N SER A 82 -3.25 4.21 1.64
CA SER A 82 -2.20 5.00 2.31
C SER A 82 -1.24 4.08 3.06
N SER A 83 0.02 4.49 3.24
CA SER A 83 1.01 3.70 4.02
C SER A 83 0.54 3.42 5.45
N SER A 84 -0.11 4.38 6.11
CA SER A 84 -0.59 4.22 7.48
C SER A 84 -1.73 3.21 7.57
N THR A 85 -2.69 3.24 6.63
CA THR A 85 -3.76 2.24 6.56
C THR A 85 -3.18 0.86 6.24
N TRP A 86 -2.29 0.76 5.25
CA TRP A 86 -1.67 -0.50 4.87
C TRP A 86 -0.98 -1.17 6.07
N LEU A 87 -0.12 -0.44 6.77
CA LEU A 87 0.59 -0.96 7.95
C LEU A 87 -0.36 -1.22 9.12
N GLY A 88 -1.33 -0.33 9.37
CA GLY A 88 -2.28 -0.45 10.48
C GLY A 88 -3.20 -1.68 10.38
N PHE A 89 -3.43 -2.20 9.18
CA PHE A 89 -4.25 -3.40 8.93
C PHE A 89 -3.42 -4.67 8.69
N GLY A 90 -2.11 -4.63 8.97
CA GLY A 90 -1.21 -5.78 8.85
C GLY A 90 -0.74 -6.07 7.42
N GLY A 91 -0.82 -5.09 6.51
CA GLY A 91 -0.23 -5.21 5.17
C GLY A 91 1.29 -5.28 5.20
N GLY A 92 1.91 -4.76 6.27
CA GLY A 92 3.35 -4.83 6.50
C GLY A 92 3.92 -6.25 6.54
N ASP A 93 3.10 -7.25 6.88
CA ASP A 93 3.49 -8.66 6.87
C ASP A 93 3.69 -9.21 5.45
N TYR A 94 3.01 -8.62 4.45
CA TYR A 94 3.15 -8.99 3.04
C TYR A 94 4.23 -8.15 2.35
N ALA A 95 4.13 -6.83 2.51
CA ALA A 95 5.04 -5.89 1.87
C ALA A 95 5.08 -4.56 2.66
N PRO A 96 6.16 -3.77 2.55
CA PRO A 96 6.21 -2.47 3.21
C PRO A 96 5.20 -1.45 2.65
N ARG A 97 4.67 -1.67 1.44
CA ARG A 97 3.64 -0.86 0.79
C ARG A 97 2.73 -1.72 -0.08
N ALA A 98 1.51 -1.25 -0.34
CA ALA A 98 0.52 -1.99 -1.11
C ALA A 98 0.93 -2.23 -2.58
N ASP A 99 1.61 -1.29 -3.24
CA ASP A 99 2.04 -1.41 -4.64
C ASP A 99 3.04 -2.56 -4.88
N LEU A 100 3.73 -2.96 -3.82
CA LEU A 100 4.72 -4.05 -3.80
C LEU A 100 4.09 -5.40 -3.43
N ALA A 101 2.86 -5.40 -2.92
CA ALA A 101 2.11 -6.61 -2.61
C ALA A 101 1.33 -7.08 -3.83
N THR A 102 1.09 -8.38 -3.90
CA THR A 102 0.22 -8.98 -4.90
C THR A 102 -1.22 -8.49 -4.73
N LYS A 103 -2.01 -8.60 -5.82
CA LYS A 103 -3.45 -8.31 -5.79
C LYS A 103 -4.17 -9.05 -4.65
N ALA A 104 -3.88 -10.33 -4.46
CA ALA A 104 -4.54 -11.15 -3.43
C ALA A 104 -4.22 -10.66 -2.01
N GLU A 105 -2.97 -10.27 -1.75
CA GLU A 105 -2.55 -9.70 -0.47
C GLU A 105 -3.20 -8.33 -0.21
N GLN A 106 -3.28 -7.49 -1.26
CA GLN A 106 -3.99 -6.22 -1.18
C GLN A 106 -5.47 -6.41 -0.84
N ILE A 107 -6.15 -7.37 -1.48
CA ILE A 107 -7.54 -7.72 -1.18
C ILE A 107 -7.67 -8.24 0.25
N ALA A 108 -6.74 -9.08 0.73
CA ALA A 108 -6.79 -9.58 2.10
C ALA A 108 -6.72 -8.45 3.15
N VAL A 109 -5.91 -7.41 2.90
CA VAL A 109 -5.88 -6.21 3.75
C VAL A 109 -7.15 -5.39 3.58
N ALA A 110 -7.67 -5.29 2.35
CA ALA A 110 -8.91 -4.57 2.05
C ALA A 110 -10.13 -5.15 2.77
N GLU A 111 -10.24 -6.47 2.84
CA GLU A 111 -11.28 -7.18 3.59
C GLU A 111 -11.23 -6.83 5.08
N LYS A 112 -10.03 -6.73 5.68
CA LYS A 112 -9.86 -6.28 7.07
C LYS A 112 -10.31 -4.82 7.25
N VAL A 113 -9.96 -3.95 6.30
CA VAL A 113 -10.39 -2.54 6.31
C VAL A 113 -11.91 -2.45 6.18
N LEU A 114 -12.50 -3.22 5.28
CA LEU A 114 -13.95 -3.27 5.05
C LEU A 114 -14.69 -3.79 6.28
N ALA A 115 -14.15 -4.79 6.99
CA ALA A 115 -14.74 -5.31 8.21
C ALA A 115 -14.79 -4.26 9.34
N VAL A 116 -13.84 -3.33 9.38
CA VAL A 116 -13.75 -2.30 10.44
C VAL A 116 -14.46 -0.99 10.05
N GLN A 117 -14.23 -0.51 8.84
CA GLN A 117 -14.71 0.80 8.36
C GLN A 117 -16.00 0.70 7.54
N GLY A 118 -16.36 -0.51 7.08
CA GLY A 118 -17.45 -0.71 6.12
C GLY A 118 -17.16 -0.09 4.75
N ARG A 119 -18.20 -0.02 3.91
CA ARG A 119 -18.13 0.58 2.56
C ARG A 119 -17.71 2.06 2.56
N GLY A 120 -17.69 2.72 3.72
CA GLY A 120 -17.22 4.10 3.88
C GLY A 120 -15.73 4.30 3.58
N ALA A 121 -14.92 3.24 3.56
CA ALA A 121 -13.51 3.32 3.15
C ALA A 121 -13.34 3.59 1.64
N TRP A 122 -14.32 3.22 0.82
CA TRP A 122 -14.35 3.49 -0.62
C TRP A 122 -15.72 4.09 -1.02
N PRO A 123 -16.03 5.34 -0.64
CA PRO A 123 -17.38 5.91 -0.79
C PRO A 123 -17.80 6.10 -2.25
N THR A 124 -16.84 6.35 -3.14
CA THR A 124 -17.09 6.61 -4.57
C THR A 124 -17.00 5.33 -5.40
N CYS A 125 -15.92 4.57 -5.22
CA CYS A 125 -15.61 3.40 -6.03
C CYS A 125 -16.08 2.08 -5.41
N GLY A 126 -16.39 2.03 -4.11
CA GLY A 126 -16.85 0.85 -3.37
C GLY A 126 -18.34 0.54 -3.50
N ARG A 127 -18.99 1.04 -4.55
CA ARG A 127 -20.45 0.88 -4.76
C ARG A 127 -20.86 -0.59 -4.94
N ASN A 128 -19.92 -1.40 -5.44
CA ASN A 128 -20.06 -2.85 -5.69
C ASN A 128 -19.41 -3.73 -4.59
N LEU A 129 -19.14 -3.13 -3.42
CA LEU A 129 -18.64 -3.82 -2.22
C LEU A 129 -19.75 -4.13 -1.19
#